data_AF-A0A930TG55-F1
#
_entry.id   AF-A0A930TG55-F1
#
_cell.length_a   1.000
_cell.length_b   1.000
_cell.length_c   1.000
_cell.angle_alpha   90.00
_cell.angle_beta   90.00
_cell.angle_gamma   90.00
#
_symmetry.space_group_name_H-M   'P 1'
#
loop_
_entity.id
_entity.type
_entity.pdbx_description
1 polymer ?
#
loop_
_entity_poly.entity_id
_entity_poly.type
_entity_poly.pdbx_seq_one_letter_code
_entity_poly.pdbx_strand_id
1 'polypeptide(L)'
;MLPRKQSRMLLKLLNMLADFDGDLSTEAATLLEKLRHRRDPLPPLYADVFGLPATATCDELVSRIEALSADQRAMSSYAFQIFHCYEQMLQVQTPESPEQQAAYQSQLEQVRLRVAKTKRLLAETRRDEAS
;
A
#
# COMPACT_ATOMS: atom_id res chain seq x y z
N MET A 1 -4.45 -5.54 15.62
CA MET A 1 -5.50 -5.53 14.56
C MET A 1 -6.13 -4.15 14.53
N LEU A 2 -6.12 -3.49 13.36
CA LEU A 2 -6.78 -2.18 13.21
C LEU A 2 -8.31 -2.31 13.29
N PRO A 3 -9.02 -1.31 13.83
CA PRO A 3 -10.47 -1.25 13.76
C PRO A 3 -10.96 -1.29 12.30
N ARG A 4 -11.99 -2.11 12.00
CA ARG A 4 -12.56 -2.25 10.64
C ARG A 4 -12.83 -0.92 9.94
N LYS A 5 -13.28 0.09 10.69
CA LYS A 5 -13.56 1.44 10.18
C LYS A 5 -12.31 2.13 9.64
N GLN A 6 -11.15 1.91 10.25
CA GLN A 6 -9.88 2.53 9.87
C GLN A 6 -9.26 1.85 8.66
N SER A 7 -9.26 0.51 8.62
CA SER A 7 -8.84 -0.23 7.42
C SER A 7 -9.66 0.18 6.19
N ARG A 8 -10.98 0.40 6.37
CA ARG A 8 -11.84 0.91 5.31
C ARG A 8 -11.50 2.34 4.87
N MET A 9 -11.15 3.22 5.81
CA MET A 9 -10.72 4.59 5.47
C MET A 9 -9.39 4.62 4.72
N LEU A 10 -8.42 3.83 5.17
CA LEU A 10 -7.11 3.72 4.52
C LEU A 10 -7.24 3.15 3.10
N LEU A 11 -8.03 2.08 2.93
CA LEU A 11 -8.34 1.53 1.60
C LEU A 11 -9.04 2.56 0.71
N LYS A 12 -10.02 3.31 1.25
CA LYS A 12 -10.73 4.34 0.50
C LYS A 12 -9.80 5.46 0.04
N LEU A 13 -8.88 5.90 0.91
CA LEU A 13 -7.87 6.90 0.58
C LEU A 13 -6.99 6.42 -0.58
N LEU A 14 -6.44 5.21 -0.49
CA LEU A 14 -5.55 4.69 -1.54
C LEU A 14 -6.26 4.49 -2.87
N ASN A 15 -7.54 4.08 -2.86
CA ASN A 15 -8.32 4.02 -4.09
C ASN A 15 -8.52 5.40 -4.70
N MET A 16 -8.85 6.43 -3.91
CA MET A 16 -8.93 7.79 -4.43
C MET A 16 -7.60 8.30 -4.98
N LEU A 17 -6.49 8.03 -4.30
CA LEU A 17 -5.18 8.42 -4.81
C LEU A 17 -4.83 7.71 -6.12
N ALA A 18 -5.31 6.49 -6.34
CA ALA A 18 -5.16 5.82 -7.62
C ALA A 18 -6.10 6.40 -8.69
N ASP A 19 -7.38 6.61 -8.36
CA ASP A 19 -8.41 7.11 -9.29
C ASP A 19 -8.12 8.53 -9.80
N PHE A 20 -7.32 9.31 -9.07
CA PHE A 20 -6.94 10.68 -9.40
C PHE A 20 -5.45 10.83 -9.73
N ASP A 21 -4.76 9.76 -10.15
CA ASP A 21 -3.33 9.82 -10.54
C ASP A 21 -2.43 10.49 -9.48
N GLY A 22 -2.73 10.23 -8.21
CA GLY A 22 -2.00 10.75 -7.07
C GLY A 22 -2.36 12.19 -6.68
N ASP A 23 -3.31 12.83 -7.35
CA ASP A 23 -3.81 14.14 -6.94
C ASP A 23 -4.70 14.05 -5.69
N LEU A 24 -4.54 15.06 -4.83
CA LEU A 24 -5.32 15.17 -3.60
C LEU A 24 -6.66 15.84 -3.89
N SER A 25 -7.67 15.03 -4.21
CA SER A 25 -9.05 15.50 -4.22
C SER A 25 -9.44 16.05 -2.84
N THR A 26 -10.44 16.95 -2.80
CA THR A 26 -10.97 17.49 -1.54
C THR A 26 -11.38 16.38 -0.55
N GLU A 27 -11.90 15.26 -1.07
CA GLU A 27 -12.28 14.12 -0.28
C GLU A 27 -11.07 13.34 0.26
N ALA A 28 -10.03 13.14 -0.56
CA ALA A 28 -8.78 12.52 -0.12
C ALA A 28 -8.08 13.37 0.97
N ALA A 29 -8.04 14.69 0.80
CA ALA A 29 -7.53 15.62 1.81
C ALA A 29 -8.31 15.50 3.13
N THR A 30 -9.64 15.42 3.07
CA THR A 30 -10.49 15.21 4.25
C THR A 30 -10.20 13.88 4.95
N LEU A 31 -9.88 12.82 4.21
CA LEU A 31 -9.49 11.54 4.80
C LEU A 31 -8.11 11.60 5.46
N LEU A 32 -7.14 12.27 4.84
CA LEU A 32 -5.80 12.48 5.42
C LEU A 32 -5.90 13.19 6.77
N GLU A 33 -6.68 14.28 6.86
CA GLU A 33 -6.91 14.98 8.14
C GLU A 33 -7.48 14.07 9.23
N LYS A 34 -8.46 13.21 8.88
CA LYS A 34 -9.06 12.26 9.83
C LYS A 34 -8.10 11.13 10.27
N LEU A 35 -7.08 10.85 9.47
CA LEU A 35 -6.06 9.84 9.74
C LEU A 35 -4.84 10.42 10.46
N ARG A 36 -4.56 11.72 10.29
CA ARG A 36 -3.38 12.42 10.83
C ARG A 36 -3.25 12.36 12.35
N HIS A 37 -4.36 12.20 13.07
CA HIS A 37 -4.36 12.11 14.54
C HIS A 37 -4.42 10.68 15.08
N ARG A 38 -4.35 9.68 14.20
CA ARG A 38 -4.44 8.26 14.59
C ARG A 38 -3.06 7.65 14.68
N ARG A 39 -2.76 7.08 15.84
CA ARG A 39 -1.48 6.39 16.12
C ARG A 39 -1.59 4.88 16.06
N ASP A 40 -2.67 4.37 15.46
CA ASP A 40 -2.82 2.93 15.31
C ASP A 40 -1.74 2.39 14.36
N PRO A 41 -1.17 1.20 14.66
CA PRO A 41 -0.20 0.57 13.78
C PRO A 41 -0.79 0.29 12.40
N LEU A 42 -0.04 0.53 11.34
CA LEU A 42 -0.44 0.23 9.97
C LEU A 42 -0.49 -1.28 9.71
N PRO A 43 -1.36 -1.76 8.81
CA PRO A 43 -1.20 -3.11 8.29
C PRO A 43 0.10 -3.19 7.46
N PRO A 44 0.80 -4.34 7.46
CA PRO A 44 2.11 -4.48 6.84
C PRO A 44 2.17 -4.01 5.38
N LEU A 45 1.17 -4.35 4.57
CA LEU A 45 1.13 -3.96 3.15
C LEU A 45 1.19 -2.44 2.94
N TYR A 46 0.56 -1.66 3.82
CA TYR A 46 0.57 -0.20 3.73
C TYR A 46 1.96 0.35 4.05
N ALA A 47 2.60 -0.16 5.10
CA ALA A 47 3.97 0.25 5.42
C ALA A 47 4.93 -0.13 4.28
N ASP A 48 4.78 -1.33 3.73
CA ASP A 48 5.63 -1.84 2.65
C ASP A 48 5.57 -0.98 1.39
N VAL A 49 4.36 -0.69 0.90
CA VAL A 49 4.18 0.04 -0.36
C VAL A 49 4.70 1.47 -0.27
N PHE A 50 4.58 2.10 0.90
CA PHE A 50 5.03 3.47 1.13
C PHE A 50 6.47 3.57 1.63
N GLY A 51 7.17 2.44 1.78
CA GLY A 51 8.57 2.37 2.21
C GLY A 51 8.77 2.81 3.65
N LEU A 52 7.81 2.49 4.52
CA LEU A 52 7.84 2.80 5.95
C LEU A 52 8.31 1.60 6.77
N PRO A 53 8.83 1.81 7.99
CA PRO A 53 9.14 0.73 8.92
C PRO A 53 7.92 -0.14 9.23
N ALA A 54 8.12 -1.42 9.56
CA ALA A 54 7.02 -2.33 9.92
C ALA A 54 6.26 -1.90 11.18
N THR A 55 6.85 -1.06 12.02
CA THR A 55 6.25 -0.47 13.22
C THR A 55 5.49 0.83 12.93
N ALA A 56 5.39 1.23 11.67
CA ALA A 56 4.83 2.52 11.31
C ALA A 56 3.35 2.65 11.64
N THR A 57 2.95 3.88 11.88
CA THR A 57 1.63 4.30 12.36
C THR A 57 0.89 5.12 11.31
N CYS A 58 -0.42 5.30 11.49
CA CYS A 58 -1.25 5.96 10.47
C CYS A 58 -0.87 7.42 10.22
N ASP A 59 -0.45 8.16 11.24
CA ASP A 59 0.07 9.52 11.10
C ASP A 59 1.40 9.54 10.31
N GLU A 60 2.30 8.58 10.54
CA GLU A 60 3.52 8.43 9.73
C GLU A 60 3.21 8.14 8.26
N LEU A 61 2.16 7.35 7.96
CA LEU A 61 1.69 7.16 6.58
C LEU A 61 1.13 8.45 5.97
N VAL A 62 0.35 9.21 6.73
CA VAL A 62 -0.19 10.50 6.25
C VAL A 62 0.96 11.45 5.91
N SER A 63 1.91 11.64 6.83
CA SER A 63 3.09 12.46 6.57
C SER A 63 3.89 11.96 5.38
N ARG A 64 4.00 10.63 5.21
CA ARG A 64 4.67 10.04 4.05
C ARG A 64 3.97 10.39 2.75
N ILE A 65 2.64 10.25 2.67
CA ILE A 65 1.83 10.55 1.49
C ILE A 65 1.94 12.03 1.12
N GLU A 66 1.89 12.93 2.09
CA GLU A 66 2.01 14.37 1.88
C GLU A 66 3.38 14.79 1.36
N ALA A 67 4.44 14.06 1.76
CA ALA A 67 5.80 14.30 1.29
C ALA A 67 6.11 13.70 -0.09
N LEU A 68 5.22 12.89 -0.67
CA LEU A 68 5.39 12.34 -2.02
C LEU A 68 4.93 13.34 -3.09
N SER A 69 5.49 13.27 -4.29
CA SER A 69 4.90 13.91 -5.46
C SER A 69 3.59 13.21 -5.88
N ALA A 70 2.80 13.83 -6.75
CA ALA A 70 1.58 13.22 -7.30
C ALA A 70 1.90 11.87 -7.98
N ASP A 71 2.87 11.85 -8.89
CA ASP A 71 3.32 10.62 -9.57
C ASP A 71 3.73 9.53 -8.58
N GLN A 72 4.46 9.87 -7.53
CA GLN A 72 4.87 8.90 -6.52
C GLN A 72 3.70 8.38 -5.68
N ARG A 73 2.70 9.23 -5.37
CA ARG A 73 1.45 8.79 -4.73
C ARG A 73 0.67 7.86 -5.64
N ALA A 74 0.57 8.18 -6.94
CA ALA A 74 -0.11 7.36 -7.93
C ALA A 74 0.52 5.97 -8.00
N MET A 75 1.84 5.91 -8.24
CA MET A 75 2.58 4.65 -8.33
C MET A 75 2.43 3.79 -7.07
N SER A 76 2.53 4.41 -5.89
CA SER A 76 2.37 3.70 -4.61
C SER A 76 0.94 3.18 -4.48
N SER A 77 -0.07 3.97 -4.83
CA SER A 77 -1.48 3.58 -4.73
C SER A 77 -1.83 2.46 -5.72
N TYR A 78 -1.31 2.50 -6.94
CA TYR A 78 -1.44 1.42 -7.93
C TYR A 78 -0.77 0.13 -7.46
N ALA A 79 0.45 0.21 -6.93
CA ALA A 79 1.14 -0.93 -6.36
C ALA A 79 0.32 -1.55 -5.23
N PHE A 80 -0.23 -0.73 -4.33
CA PHE A 80 -1.10 -1.19 -3.26
C PHE A 80 -2.32 -1.94 -3.80
N GLN A 81 -3.04 -1.39 -4.78
CA GLN A 81 -4.23 -2.03 -5.35
C GLN A 81 -3.91 -3.39 -5.96
N ILE A 82 -2.81 -3.51 -6.70
CA ILE A 82 -2.36 -4.77 -7.28
C ILE A 82 -2.11 -5.80 -6.18
N PHE A 83 -1.36 -5.45 -5.15
CA PHE A 83 -1.05 -6.38 -4.06
C PHE A 83 -2.27 -6.73 -3.22
N HIS A 84 -3.16 -5.77 -2.98
CA HIS A 84 -4.41 -6.02 -2.28
C HIS A 84 -5.32 -6.99 -3.04
N CYS A 85 -5.43 -6.83 -4.37
CA CYS A 85 -6.15 -7.78 -5.21
C CYS A 85 -5.54 -9.19 -5.16
N TYR A 86 -4.21 -9.29 -5.20
CA TYR A 86 -3.54 -10.59 -5.03
C TYR A 86 -3.82 -11.21 -3.66
N GLU A 87 -3.71 -10.46 -2.57
CA GLU A 87 -4.05 -10.95 -1.22
C GLU A 87 -5.49 -11.43 -1.15
N GLN A 88 -6.45 -10.71 -1.75
CA GLN A 88 -7.85 -11.12 -1.78
C GLN A 88 -8.05 -12.41 -2.59
N MET A 89 -7.46 -12.53 -3.77
CA MET A 89 -7.52 -13.75 -4.58
C MET A 89 -6.93 -14.96 -3.82
N LEU A 90 -5.82 -14.74 -3.13
CA LEU A 90 -5.15 -15.74 -2.30
C LEU A 90 -6.01 -16.14 -1.09
N GLN A 91 -6.72 -15.21 -0.45
CA GLN A 91 -7.65 -15.53 0.66
C GLN A 91 -8.89 -16.28 0.19
N VAL A 92 -9.36 -16.05 -1.04
CA VAL A 92 -10.47 -16.80 -1.64
C VAL A 92 -10.02 -18.24 -1.99
N GLN A 93 -8.77 -18.41 -2.41
CA GLN A 93 -8.15 -19.71 -2.65
C GLN A 93 -7.56 -20.28 -1.36
N THR A 94 -8.41 -20.57 -0.38
CA THR A 94 -7.95 -21.38 0.77
C THR A 94 -7.61 -22.77 0.23
N PRO A 95 -6.35 -23.23 0.32
CA PRO A 95 -5.96 -24.51 -0.29
C PRO A 95 -6.62 -25.67 0.48
N GLU A 96 -7.45 -26.43 -0.22
CA GLU A 96 -8.09 -27.65 0.29
C GLU A 96 -7.16 -28.87 0.19
N SER A 97 -6.01 -28.74 -0.49
CA SER A 97 -5.01 -29.80 -0.64
C SER A 97 -3.54 -29.32 -0.54
N PRO A 98 -2.58 -30.22 -0.25
CA PRO A 98 -1.15 -29.90 -0.15
C PRO A 98 -0.56 -29.33 -1.45
N GLU A 99 -1.07 -29.73 -2.61
CA GLU A 99 -0.62 -29.24 -3.91
C GLU A 99 -1.07 -27.79 -4.15
N GLN A 100 -2.30 -27.45 -3.71
CA GLN A 100 -2.79 -26.07 -3.72
C GLN A 100 -1.99 -25.18 -2.76
N GLN A 101 -1.56 -25.72 -1.61
CA GLN A 101 -0.68 -25.00 -0.69
C GLN A 101 0.68 -24.66 -1.32
N ALA A 102 1.28 -25.59 -2.08
CA ALA A 102 2.55 -25.36 -2.77
C ALA A 102 2.41 -24.33 -3.91
N ALA A 103 1.32 -24.42 -4.69
CA ALA A 103 1.01 -23.44 -5.74
C ALA A 103 0.77 -22.04 -5.15
N TYR A 104 0.06 -21.96 -4.03
CA TYR A 104 -0.19 -20.73 -3.27
C TYR A 104 1.13 -20.07 -2.82
N GLN A 105 2.04 -20.83 -2.19
CA GLN A 105 3.33 -20.29 -1.75
C GLN A 105 4.18 -19.79 -2.92
N SER A 106 4.15 -20.49 -4.06
CA SER A 106 4.84 -20.07 -5.28
C SER A 106 4.30 -18.75 -5.84
N GLN A 107 2.98 -18.59 -5.90
CA GLN A 107 2.36 -17.33 -6.34
C GLN A 107 2.67 -16.17 -5.40
N LEU A 108 2.63 -16.42 -4.09
CA LEU A 108 2.94 -15.42 -3.07
C LEU A 108 4.40 -14.94 -3.16
N GLU A 109 5.32 -15.86 -3.48
CA GLU A 109 6.73 -15.52 -3.71
C GLU A 109 6.93 -14.68 -4.99
N GLN A 110 6.21 -15.00 -6.08
CA GLN A 110 6.24 -14.17 -7.28
C GLN A 110 5.73 -12.74 -7.04
N VAL A 111 4.68 -12.61 -6.23
CA VAL A 111 4.15 -11.30 -5.83
C VAL A 111 5.22 -10.53 -5.04
N ARG A 112 5.84 -11.15 -4.04
CA ARG A 112 6.93 -10.52 -3.26
C ARG A 112 8.11 -10.07 -4.13
N LEU A 113 8.51 -10.88 -5.10
CA LEU A 113 9.56 -10.50 -6.05
C LEU A 113 9.18 -9.28 -6.89
N ARG A 114 7.92 -9.20 -7.34
CA ARG A 114 7.41 -8.01 -8.04
C ARG A 114 7.38 -6.78 -7.13
N VAL A 115 6.95 -6.90 -5.87
CA VAL A 115 7.04 -5.82 -4.86
C VAL A 115 8.47 -5.32 -4.75
N ALA A 116 9.43 -6.23 -4.54
CA ALA A 116 10.83 -5.88 -4.36
C ALA A 116 11.42 -5.18 -5.59
N LYS A 117 11.04 -5.62 -6.80
CA LYS A 117 11.45 -4.99 -8.05
C LYS A 117 10.87 -3.58 -8.19
N THR A 118 9.58 -3.40 -7.91
CA THR A 118 8.93 -2.08 -7.94
C THR A 118 9.51 -1.15 -6.88
N LYS A 119 9.79 -1.65 -5.66
CA LYS A 119 10.50 -0.90 -4.60
C LYS A 119 11.88 -0.42 -5.07
N ARG A 120 12.65 -1.27 -5.77
CA ARG A 120 13.95 -0.86 -6.36
C ARG A 120 13.78 0.23 -7.41
N LEU A 121 12.89 0.03 -8.38
CA LEU A 121 12.61 1.02 -9.42
C LEU A 121 12.19 2.36 -8.83
N LEU A 122 11.33 2.37 -7.81
CA LEU A 122 10.91 3.57 -7.10
C LEU A 122 12.03 4.25 -6.27
N ALA A 123 13.01 3.47 -5.80
CA ALA A 123 14.17 4.00 -5.09
C ALA A 123 15.24 4.55 -6.04
N GLU A 124 15.36 3.96 -7.24
CA GLU A 124 16.26 4.39 -8.32
C GLU A 124 15.79 5.72 -8.92
N THR A 125 14.49 5.86 -9.24
CA THR A 125 13.93 7.14 -9.71
C THR A 125 14.09 8.27 -8.69
N ARG A 126 14.01 7.98 -7.39
CA ARG A 126 14.29 8.97 -6.33
C ARG A 126 15.75 9.43 -6.24
N ARG A 127 16.72 8.61 -6.69
CA ARG A 127 18.14 9.01 -6.73
C ARG A 127 18.44 9.92 -7.90
N ASP A 128 17.78 9.69 -9.03
CA ASP A 128 17.98 10.46 -10.25
C ASP A 128 17.34 11.86 -10.18
N GLU A 129 16.29 12.05 -9.39
CA GLU A 129 15.70 13.39 -9.13
C GLU A 129 16.48 14.23 -8.11
N ALA A 130 17.43 13.63 -7.37
CA ALA A 130 18.23 14.28 -6.33
C ALA A 130 19.70 14.55 -6.75
N SER A 131 20.05 14.24 -8.01
CA SER A 131 21.35 14.52 -8.63
C SER A 131 21.23 15.66 -9.64
#